data_AF-A0A7W3JHZ0-F1
#
_entry.id   AF-A0A7W3JHZ0-F1
#
_cell.length_a   1.000
_cell.length_b   1.000
_cell.length_c   1.000
_cell.angle_alpha   90.00
_cell.angle_beta   90.00
_cell.angle_gamma   90.00
#
_symmetry.space_group_name_H-M   'P 1'
#
loop_
_entity.id
_entity.type
_entity.pdbx_description
1 polymer ?
#
loop_
_entity_poly.entity_id
_entity_poly.type
_entity_poly.pdbx_seq_one_letter_code
_entity_poly.pdbx_strand_id
1 'polypeptide(L)'
;MDQDANEPTPERTPEEEAAALALVVVSQASAITQGDPDALDASEENLRDVVSGLSDAPLTPRQEDVVATLGAAGGSLAAGLSEALAREKGIDAGRVLGSAAEAILAQTQPETTFVERDEDDPDHAS
;
A
#
# COMPACT_ATOMS: atom_id res chain seq x y z
N MET A 1 8.16 1.10 -42.48
CA MET A 1 9.00 2.02 -41.70
C MET A 1 8.06 2.82 -40.82
N ASP A 2 7.97 2.69 -39.51
CA ASP A 2 8.45 1.75 -38.50
C ASP A 2 7.46 1.95 -37.35
N GLN A 3 6.75 0.89 -36.90
CA GLN A 3 6.80 0.48 -35.50
C GLN A 3 6.92 1.63 -34.49
N ASP A 4 5.78 2.15 -34.01
CA ASP A 4 5.65 2.63 -32.61
C ASP A 4 5.72 1.39 -31.70
N ALA A 5 6.87 0.71 -31.73
CA ALA A 5 7.18 -0.39 -30.86
C ALA A 5 7.43 0.20 -29.47
N ASN A 6 6.39 0.11 -28.65
CA ASN A 6 6.52 -0.24 -27.23
C ASN A 6 7.63 0.57 -26.53
N GLU A 7 7.36 1.84 -26.26
CA GLU A 7 8.18 2.58 -25.28
C GLU A 7 8.24 1.70 -24.02
N PRO A 8 9.45 1.29 -23.58
CA PRO A 8 9.57 0.53 -22.35
C PRO A 8 8.97 1.40 -21.25
N THR A 9 7.91 0.91 -20.61
CA THR A 9 7.38 1.53 -19.39
C THR A 9 8.58 1.73 -18.48
N PRO A 10 8.84 2.95 -17.97
CA PRO A 10 9.98 3.18 -17.10
C PRO A 10 9.95 2.14 -15.98
N GLU A 11 11.06 1.41 -15.82
CA GLU A 11 11.21 0.45 -14.74
C GLU A 11 10.97 1.19 -13.42
N ARG A 12 10.08 0.65 -12.58
CA ARG A 12 9.78 1.24 -11.29
C ARG A 12 11.06 1.33 -10.47
N THR A 13 11.21 2.38 -9.69
CA THR A 13 12.33 2.43 -8.75
C THR A 13 12.11 1.42 -7.63
N PRO A 14 13.17 0.91 -6.97
CA PRO A 14 13.03 0.02 -5.83
C PRO A 14 12.11 0.57 -4.72
N GLU A 15 12.05 1.89 -4.56
CA GLU A 15 11.15 2.57 -3.62
C GLU A 15 9.68 2.44 -4.03
N GLU A 16 9.36 2.61 -5.32
CA GLU A 16 8.02 2.43 -5.86
C GLU A 16 7.55 0.96 -5.77
N GLU A 17 8.47 0.02 -5.96
CA GLU A 17 8.24 -1.41 -5.79
C GLU A 17 7.98 -1.78 -4.33
N ALA A 18 8.81 -1.27 -3.40
CA ALA A 18 8.63 -1.44 -1.97
C ALA A 18 7.30 -0.84 -1.48
N ALA A 19 6.92 0.33 -2.01
CA ALA A 19 5.64 0.95 -1.70
C ALA A 19 4.46 0.12 -2.23
N ALA A 20 4.55 -0.41 -3.44
CA ALA A 20 3.53 -1.31 -3.97
C ALA A 20 3.35 -2.53 -3.05
N LEU A 21 4.45 -3.16 -2.62
CA LEU A 21 4.41 -4.29 -1.68
C LEU A 21 3.77 -3.90 -0.33
N ALA A 22 4.16 -2.75 0.22
CA ALA A 22 3.62 -2.25 1.48
C ALA A 22 2.11 -1.97 1.40
N LEU A 23 1.64 -1.41 0.27
CA LEU A 23 0.21 -1.16 0.04
C LEU A 23 -0.61 -2.46 -0.04
N VAL A 24 -0.04 -3.54 -0.59
CA VAL A 24 -0.71 -4.85 -0.53
C VAL A 24 -0.88 -5.34 0.90
N VAL A 25 0.17 -5.20 1.72
CA VAL A 25 0.09 -5.57 3.15
C VAL A 25 -0.96 -4.74 3.88
N VAL A 26 -1.09 -3.45 3.57
CA VAL A 26 -2.15 -2.58 4.14
C VAL A 26 -3.55 -3.00 3.68
N SER A 27 -3.70 -3.40 2.41
CA SER A 27 -4.95 -3.96 1.89
C SER A 27 -5.35 -5.23 2.65
N GLN A 28 -4.41 -6.14 2.84
CA GLN A 28 -4.62 -7.38 3.60
C GLN A 28 -4.98 -7.10 5.07
N ALA A 29 -4.27 -6.17 5.71
CA ALA A 29 -4.60 -5.72 7.06
C ALA A 29 -6.01 -5.12 7.16
N SER A 30 -6.45 -4.41 6.12
CA SER A 30 -7.79 -3.83 6.03
C SER A 30 -8.86 -4.92 5.92
N ALA A 31 -8.64 -5.96 5.11
CA ALA A 31 -9.52 -7.12 5.01
C ALA A 31 -9.65 -7.87 6.35
N ILE A 32 -8.52 -8.11 7.04
CA ILE A 32 -8.48 -8.73 8.37
C ILE A 32 -9.31 -7.90 9.37
N THR A 33 -9.08 -6.58 9.41
CA THR A 33 -9.76 -5.67 10.34
C THR A 33 -11.27 -5.63 10.10
N GLN A 34 -11.69 -5.75 8.84
CA GLN A 34 -13.11 -5.76 8.45
C GLN A 34 -13.76 -7.14 8.65
N GLY A 35 -12.96 -8.19 8.86
CA GLY A 35 -13.45 -9.56 8.93
C GLY A 35 -14.05 -10.04 7.61
N ASP A 36 -13.54 -9.55 6.48
CA ASP A 36 -14.00 -9.88 5.14
C ASP A 36 -13.11 -10.99 4.53
N PRO A 37 -13.57 -12.26 4.49
CA PRO A 37 -12.78 -13.37 3.98
C PRO A 37 -12.57 -13.30 2.47
N ASP A 38 -13.53 -12.78 1.70
CA ASP A 38 -13.41 -12.67 0.25
C ASP A 38 -12.37 -11.59 -0.10
N ALA A 39 -12.37 -10.48 0.63
CA ALA A 39 -11.33 -9.45 0.51
C ALA A 39 -9.94 -9.96 0.95
N LEU A 40 -9.88 -10.85 1.94
CA LEU A 40 -8.63 -11.45 2.40
C LEU A 40 -8.03 -12.35 1.31
N ASP A 41 -8.83 -13.24 0.74
CA ASP A 41 -8.40 -14.13 -0.36
C ASP A 41 -7.92 -13.31 -1.58
N ALA A 42 -8.68 -12.27 -1.96
CA ALA A 42 -8.28 -11.37 -3.04
C ALA A 42 -6.97 -10.62 -2.74
N SER A 43 -6.75 -10.23 -1.48
CA SER A 43 -5.50 -9.56 -1.07
C SER A 43 -4.29 -10.50 -1.13
N GLU A 44 -4.47 -11.78 -0.83
CA GLU A 44 -3.41 -12.79 -0.95
C GLU A 44 -3.04 -13.07 -2.40
N GLU A 45 -4.02 -13.18 -3.29
CA GLU A 45 -3.79 -13.30 -4.73
C GLU A 45 -3.02 -12.09 -5.25
N ASN A 46 -3.47 -10.88 -4.92
CA ASN A 46 -2.81 -9.64 -5.30
C ASN A 46 -1.36 -9.55 -4.79
N LEU A 47 -1.06 -10.08 -3.61
CA LEU A 47 0.32 -10.14 -3.10
C LEU A 47 1.21 -11.03 -3.98
N ARG A 48 0.72 -12.21 -4.36
CA ARG A 48 1.46 -13.12 -5.24
C ARG A 48 1.71 -12.47 -6.59
N ASP A 49 0.70 -11.79 -7.15
CA ASP A 49 0.81 -11.08 -8.42
C ASP A 49 1.82 -9.94 -8.36
N VAL A 50 1.79 -9.12 -7.30
CA VAL A 50 2.77 -8.04 -7.10
C VAL A 50 4.17 -8.61 -7.00
N VAL A 51 4.42 -9.60 -6.13
CA VAL A 51 5.78 -10.16 -5.97
C VAL A 51 6.26 -10.87 -7.24
N SER A 52 5.37 -11.54 -7.96
CA SER A 52 5.70 -12.13 -9.27
C SER A 52 6.08 -11.06 -10.29
N GLY A 53 5.41 -9.90 -10.28
CA GLY A 53 5.73 -8.78 -11.16
C GLY A 53 7.06 -8.09 -10.82
N LEU A 54 7.54 -8.24 -9.59
CA LEU A 54 8.84 -7.72 -9.11
C LEU A 54 10.00 -8.71 -9.30
N SER A 55 9.73 -9.91 -9.81
CA SER A 55 10.73 -10.97 -9.93
C SER A 55 11.20 -11.13 -11.37
N ASP A 56 12.52 -11.14 -11.60
CA ASP A 56 13.13 -11.38 -12.92
C ASP A 56 12.85 -12.78 -13.49
N ALA A 57 12.47 -13.71 -12.61
CA ALA A 57 12.15 -15.09 -12.94
C ALA A 57 10.91 -15.55 -12.16
N PRO A 58 10.15 -16.53 -12.69
CA PRO A 58 9.02 -17.10 -11.96
C PRO A 58 9.45 -17.62 -10.59
N LEU A 59 8.61 -17.37 -9.58
CA LEU A 59 8.81 -17.92 -8.25
C LEU A 59 8.74 -19.46 -8.29
N THR A 60 9.58 -20.10 -7.50
CA THR A 60 9.40 -21.53 -7.21
C THR A 60 8.20 -21.73 -6.27
N PRO A 61 7.58 -22.92 -6.25
CA PRO A 61 6.45 -23.19 -5.35
C PRO A 61 6.76 -22.90 -3.88
N ARG A 62 7.99 -23.21 -3.44
CA ARG A 62 8.44 -22.89 -2.08
C ARG A 62 8.52 -21.39 -1.82
N GLN A 63 8.89 -20.58 -2.81
CA GLN A 63 8.93 -19.12 -2.66
C GLN A 63 7.53 -18.52 -2.62
N GLU A 64 6.57 -19.04 -3.40
CA GLU A 64 5.17 -18.65 -3.32
C GLU A 64 4.59 -18.90 -1.92
N ASP A 65 4.87 -20.07 -1.33
CA ASP A 65 4.46 -20.40 0.04
C ASP A 65 5.04 -19.42 1.08
N VAL A 66 6.32 -19.05 0.91
CA VAL A 66 6.98 -18.08 1.80
C VAL A 66 6.36 -16.70 1.64
N VAL A 67 6.10 -16.25 0.40
CA VAL A 67 5.45 -14.96 0.12
C VAL A 67 4.05 -14.90 0.75
N ALA A 68 3.24 -15.94 0.57
CA ALA A 68 1.92 -16.02 1.18
C ALA A 68 2.00 -15.96 2.72
N THR A 69 2.94 -16.69 3.31
CA THR A 69 3.16 -16.67 4.77
C THR A 69 3.61 -15.30 5.27
N LEU A 70 4.52 -14.64 4.55
CA LEU A 70 5.00 -13.30 4.89
C LEU A 70 3.89 -12.26 4.76
N GLY A 71 3.04 -12.37 3.73
CA GLY A 71 1.83 -11.57 3.57
C GLY A 71 0.89 -11.69 4.75
N ALA A 72 0.50 -12.91 5.08
CA ALA A 72 -0.38 -13.20 6.22
C ALA A 72 0.19 -12.67 7.54
N ALA A 73 1.49 -12.87 7.78
CA ALA A 73 2.16 -12.35 8.97
C ALA A 73 2.19 -10.80 8.98
N GLY A 74 2.56 -10.19 7.86
CA GLY A 74 2.62 -8.73 7.70
C GLY A 74 1.24 -8.08 7.87
N GLY A 75 0.22 -8.60 7.20
CA GLY A 75 -1.16 -8.13 7.30
C GLY A 75 -1.71 -8.27 8.72
N SER A 76 -1.43 -9.38 9.40
CA SER A 76 -1.85 -9.60 10.79
C SER A 76 -1.17 -8.62 11.76
N LEU A 77 0.14 -8.36 11.57
CA LEU A 77 0.88 -7.38 12.36
C LEU A 77 0.32 -5.97 12.15
N ALA A 78 0.11 -5.57 10.89
CA ALA A 78 -0.43 -4.26 10.54
C ALA A 78 -1.86 -4.07 11.06
N ALA A 79 -2.72 -5.09 10.98
CA ALA A 79 -4.07 -5.07 11.55
C ALA A 79 -4.01 -4.91 13.08
N GLY A 80 -3.24 -5.74 13.78
CA GLY A 80 -3.13 -5.70 15.24
C GLY A 80 -2.53 -4.38 15.77
N LEU A 81 -1.51 -3.84 15.10
CA LEU A 81 -0.94 -2.52 15.43
C LEU A 81 -1.96 -1.40 15.17
N SER A 82 -2.70 -1.47 14.06
CA SER A 82 -3.71 -0.48 13.72
C SER A 82 -4.88 -0.49 14.71
N GLU A 83 -5.35 -1.66 15.14
CA GLU A 83 -6.36 -1.80 16.19
C GLU A 83 -5.86 -1.30 17.55
N ALA A 84 -4.61 -1.59 17.91
CA ALA A 84 -4.02 -1.08 19.15
C ALA A 84 -3.96 0.46 19.15
N LEU A 85 -3.48 1.05 18.07
CA LEU A 85 -3.39 2.50 17.93
C LEU A 85 -4.77 3.16 17.85
N ALA A 86 -5.71 2.55 17.12
CA ALA A 86 -7.09 3.01 17.00
C ALA A 86 -7.78 3.08 18.37
N ARG A 87 -7.62 2.03 19.20
CA ARG A 87 -8.13 2.01 20.58
C ARG A 87 -7.52 3.09 21.46
N GLU A 88 -6.20 3.27 21.38
CA GLU A 88 -5.48 4.30 22.15
C GLU A 88 -5.94 5.72 21.78
N LYS A 89 -6.27 5.95 20.49
CA LYS A 89 -6.65 7.26 19.97
C LYS A 89 -8.17 7.49 19.92
N GLY A 90 -8.98 6.47 20.19
CA GLY A 90 -10.45 6.54 20.09
C GLY A 90 -10.94 6.80 18.66
N ILE A 91 -10.24 6.25 17.66
CA ILE A 91 -10.58 6.37 16.22
C ILE A 91 -10.81 5.00 15.58
N ASP A 92 -11.25 4.99 14.33
CA ASP A 92 -11.43 3.78 13.54
C ASP A 92 -10.08 3.20 13.03
N ALA A 93 -9.93 1.88 13.05
CA ALA A 93 -8.71 1.20 12.60
C ALA A 93 -8.50 1.29 11.08
N GLY A 94 -9.58 1.33 10.29
CA GLY A 94 -9.51 1.62 8.86
C GLY A 94 -8.98 3.02 8.58
N ARG A 95 -9.28 4.01 9.43
CA ARG A 95 -8.67 5.35 9.34
C ARG A 95 -7.16 5.32 9.59
N VAL A 96 -6.69 4.52 10.54
CA VAL A 96 -5.24 4.33 10.80
C VAL A 96 -4.56 3.70 9.59
N LEU A 97 -5.14 2.64 9.03
CA LEU A 97 -4.62 1.97 7.83
C LEU A 97 -4.63 2.88 6.60
N GLY A 98 -5.68 3.69 6.42
CA GLY A 98 -5.76 4.69 5.36
C GLY A 98 -4.63 5.72 5.45
N SER A 99 -4.39 6.28 6.65
CA SER A 99 -3.26 7.20 6.85
C SER A 99 -1.89 6.53 6.64
N ALA A 100 -1.75 5.24 6.95
CA ALA A 100 -0.53 4.49 6.65
C ALA A 100 -0.32 4.35 5.13
N ALA A 101 -1.39 4.07 4.36
CA ALA A 101 -1.33 4.02 2.90
C ALA A 101 -0.95 5.39 2.29
N GLU A 102 -1.55 6.48 2.78
CA GLU A 102 -1.20 7.84 2.35
C GLU A 102 0.28 8.16 2.60
N ALA A 103 0.81 7.79 3.77
CA ALA A 103 2.21 7.99 4.12
C ALA A 103 3.17 7.15 3.25
N ILE A 104 2.76 5.95 2.83
CA ILE A 104 3.53 5.12 1.89
C ILE A 104 3.58 5.79 0.52
N LEU A 105 2.44 6.25 0.00
CA LEU A 105 2.37 6.93 -1.30
C LEU A 105 3.20 8.23 -1.32
N ALA A 106 3.14 9.02 -0.26
CA ALA A 106 3.91 10.26 -0.14
C ALA A 106 5.43 10.05 -0.23
N GLN A 107 5.94 8.89 0.22
CA GLN A 107 7.37 8.56 0.11
C GLN A 107 7.83 8.31 -1.33
N THR A 108 6.91 7.89 -2.20
CA THR A 108 7.18 7.65 -3.63
C THR A 108 6.98 8.88 -4.51
N GLN A 109 6.32 9.93 -3.97
CA GLN A 109 5.98 11.14 -4.71
C GLN A 109 6.58 12.38 -4.01
N PRO A 110 7.91 12.55 -4.01
CA PRO A 110 8.57 13.66 -3.31
C PRO A 110 8.15 15.06 -3.79
N GLU A 111 7.49 15.19 -4.94
CA GLU A 111 7.06 16.47 -5.53
C GLU A 111 5.66 16.94 -5.09
N THR A 112 4.87 16.13 -4.38
CA THR A 112 3.59 16.62 -3.81
C THR A 112 3.84 17.28 -2.46
N THR A 113 4.28 18.53 -2.50
CA THR A 113 4.23 19.41 -1.33
C THR A 113 2.77 19.49 -0.88
N PHE A 114 2.47 19.02 0.33
CA PHE A 114 1.21 19.35 0.99
C PHE A 114 1.15 20.87 1.04
N VAL A 115 0.28 21.47 0.22
CA VAL A 115 -0.05 22.89 0.36
C VAL A 115 -0.76 22.96 1.70
N GLU A 116 -0.08 23.46 2.73
CA GLU A 116 -0.75 23.93 3.93
C GLU A 116 -1.81 24.91 3.44
N ARG A 117 -3.08 24.53 3.61
CA ARG A 117 -4.20 25.42 3.39
C ARG A 117 -4.05 26.49 4.46
N ASP A 118 -3.46 27.64 4.09
CA ASP A 118 -3.53 28.86 4.89
C ASP A 118 -5.02 29.09 5.19
N GLU A 119 -5.40 28.81 6.42
CA GLU A 119 -6.68 29.21 6.97
C GLU A 119 -6.66 30.72 7.16
N ASP A 120 -7.62 31.39 6.52
CA ASP A 120 -8.15 32.72 6.82
C ASP A 120 -7.17 33.91 6.86
N ASP A 121 -7.07 34.64 5.73
CA ASP A 121 -6.86 36.10 5.75
C ASP A 121 -8.19 36.81 5.47
N PRO A 122 -8.95 37.22 6.49
CA PRO A 122 -10.22 37.91 6.34
C PRO A 122 -10.03 39.43 6.39
N ASP A 123 -9.09 40.04 5.65
CA ASP A 123 -8.94 41.51 5.68
C ASP A 123 -8.65 42.14 4.32
N HIS A 124 -9.55 41.95 3.34
CA HIS A 124 -9.70 42.89 2.22
C HIS A 124 -11.16 43.21 1.93
N ALA A 125 -11.78 43.92 2.88
CA ALA A 125 -12.92 44.79 2.61
C ALA A 125 -12.58 46.22 3.03
N SER A 126 -12.15 47.04 2.08
CA SER A 126 -12.33 48.50 2.05
C SER A 126 -12.06 49.04 0.66
#